data_AF-A0A5C6U081-F1
#
_entry.id   AF-A0A5C6U081-F1
#
_cell.length_a   1.000
_cell.length_b   1.000
_cell.length_c   1.000
_cell.angle_alpha   90.00
_cell.angle_beta   90.00
_cell.angle_gamma   90.00
#
_symmetry.space_group_name_H-M   'P 1'
#
loop_
_entity.id
_entity.type
_entity.pdbx_description
1 polymer ?
#
loop_
_entity_poly.entity_id
_entity_poly.type
_entity_poly.pdbx_seq_one_letter_code
_entity_poly.pdbx_strand_id
1 'polypeptide(L)'
;MVETDSTSSASLPPGEQPALLDAVRALLQPLARLAVARGLTHATVDEMLRAAFVDVAHAAYPQLLEHRRVSRISAATGINRREVTRLVEARKTQPAPARSYPSEIFARWSTHSEYLDHDGRPKALPRLGTAPSFETLAQSVTRDMHPRSLLEELIRLGTAEHDETTDTVALNRAAFVPKGDEARMVGFMGANLGDHFNAAVDNVLAVGSEHFEQAIYADGLSDQSLAQLRELVTQHWQAMTNDWCRASRR
;
A
#
# COMPACT_ATOMS: atom_id res chain seq x y z
N MET A 1 -25.16 48.32 26.68
CA MET A 1 -24.90 47.13 27.53
C MET A 1 -24.61 46.01 26.55
N VAL A 2 -23.34 45.62 26.45
CA VAL A 2 -22.87 44.58 25.53
C VAL A 2 -23.00 43.26 26.28
N GLU A 3 -23.94 42.41 25.88
CA GLU A 3 -23.96 41.00 26.30
C GLU A 3 -23.14 40.21 25.29
N THR A 4 -21.89 39.94 25.66
CA THR A 4 -21.07 38.90 25.06
C THR A 4 -21.64 37.54 25.49
N ASP A 5 -22.39 36.89 24.60
CA ASP A 5 -22.77 35.50 24.75
C ASP A 5 -21.57 34.62 24.38
N SER A 6 -20.74 34.35 25.38
CA SER A 6 -19.60 33.45 25.29
C SER A 6 -20.10 32.01 25.39
N THR A 7 -20.73 31.49 24.34
CA THR A 7 -21.00 30.06 24.23
C THR A 7 -19.67 29.32 24.07
N SER A 8 -19.12 28.86 25.19
CA SER A 8 -18.05 27.88 25.26
C SER A 8 -18.49 26.62 24.52
N SER A 9 -18.11 26.48 23.25
CA SER A 9 -18.24 25.23 22.52
C SER A 9 -17.35 24.19 23.19
N ALA A 10 -17.92 23.34 24.05
CA ALA A 10 -17.22 22.18 24.55
C ALA A 10 -16.85 21.31 23.35
N SER A 11 -15.55 21.29 22.99
CA SER A 11 -15.05 20.48 21.89
C SER A 11 -15.26 19.01 22.24
N LEU A 12 -15.97 18.27 21.38
CA LEU A 12 -16.14 16.83 21.52
C LEU A 12 -14.77 16.14 21.64
N PRO A 13 -14.66 15.03 22.39
CA PRO A 13 -13.46 14.21 22.40
C PRO A 13 -13.06 13.85 20.96
N PRO A 14 -11.76 13.79 20.62
CA PRO A 14 -11.31 13.51 19.25
C PRO A 14 -11.95 12.26 18.63
N GLY A 15 -12.15 11.19 19.42
CA GLY A 15 -12.77 9.94 18.96
C GLY A 15 -14.28 9.99 18.73
N GLU A 16 -14.94 11.08 19.12
CA GLU A 16 -16.39 11.28 18.98
C GLU A 16 -16.73 12.34 17.93
N GLN A 17 -15.73 12.85 17.22
CA GLN A 17 -15.94 13.84 16.17
C GLN A 17 -16.70 13.21 14.99
N PRO A 18 -17.87 13.74 14.59
CA PRO A 18 -18.68 13.16 13.53
C PRO A 18 -17.93 12.97 12.20
N ALA A 19 -17.09 13.95 11.81
CA ALA A 19 -16.28 13.87 10.60
C ALA A 19 -15.30 12.69 10.61
N LEU A 20 -14.68 12.40 11.77
CA LEU A 20 -13.79 11.24 11.92
C LEU A 20 -14.59 9.94 11.83
N LEU A 21 -15.76 9.87 12.48
CA LEU A 21 -16.62 8.69 12.43
C LEU A 21 -17.12 8.40 11.01
N ASP A 22 -17.48 9.44 10.26
CA ASP A 22 -17.93 9.31 8.86
C ASP A 22 -16.77 8.89 7.94
N ALA A 23 -15.57 9.46 8.12
CA ALA A 23 -14.38 9.05 7.38
C ALA A 23 -14.02 7.58 7.64
N VAL A 24 -14.02 7.15 8.91
CA VAL A 24 -13.78 5.75 9.28
C VAL A 24 -14.85 4.84 8.67
N ARG A 25 -16.13 5.23 8.70
CA ARG A 25 -17.22 4.46 8.08
C ARG A 25 -17.02 4.30 6.57
N ALA A 26 -16.59 5.35 5.89
CA ALA A 26 -16.30 5.33 4.45
C ALA A 26 -15.15 4.36 4.11
N LEU A 27 -14.17 4.17 5.01
CA LEU A 27 -13.07 3.20 4.85
C LEU A 27 -13.51 1.76 5.16
N LEU A 28 -14.37 1.58 6.16
CA LEU A 28 -14.86 0.25 6.56
C LEU A 28 -15.75 -0.40 5.50
N GLN A 29 -16.52 0.38 4.75
CA GLN A 29 -17.46 -0.13 3.75
C GLN A 29 -16.79 -0.90 2.59
N PRO A 30 -15.75 -0.40 1.90
CA PRO A 30 -15.04 -1.18 0.88
C PRO A 30 -14.32 -2.40 1.46
N LEU A 31 -13.76 -2.30 2.67
CA LEU A 31 -13.16 -3.46 3.37
C LEU A 31 -14.20 -4.55 3.64
N ALA A 32 -15.37 -4.19 4.18
CA ALA A 32 -16.46 -5.12 4.42
C ALA A 32 -16.98 -5.76 3.13
N ARG A 33 -17.09 -4.98 2.05
CA ARG A 33 -17.47 -5.50 0.71
C ARG A 33 -16.49 -6.56 0.24
N LEU A 34 -15.18 -6.30 0.33
CA LEU A 34 -14.15 -7.28 -0.03
C LEU A 34 -14.23 -8.52 0.85
N ALA A 35 -14.33 -8.34 2.17
CA ALA A 35 -14.41 -9.42 3.15
C ALA A 35 -15.58 -10.38 2.83
N VAL A 36 -16.78 -9.83 2.64
CA VAL A 36 -17.98 -10.61 2.29
C VAL A 36 -17.79 -11.32 0.95
N ALA A 37 -17.26 -10.62 -0.07
CA ALA A 37 -17.03 -11.21 -1.40
C ALA A 37 -16.00 -12.36 -1.37
N ARG A 38 -15.07 -12.36 -0.40
CA ARG A 38 -14.01 -13.36 -0.24
C ARG A 38 -14.27 -14.38 0.88
N GLY A 39 -15.47 -14.37 1.45
CA GLY A 39 -15.85 -15.31 2.51
C GLY A 39 -15.13 -15.08 3.86
N LEU A 40 -14.52 -13.91 4.06
CA LEU A 40 -13.99 -13.54 5.37
C LEU A 40 -15.16 -13.25 6.31
N THR A 41 -15.15 -13.91 7.47
CA THR A 41 -16.17 -13.68 8.48
C THR A 41 -15.92 -12.36 9.21
N HIS A 42 -16.99 -11.78 9.77
CA HIS A 42 -16.86 -10.64 10.69
C HIS A 42 -15.84 -10.94 11.79
N ALA A 43 -15.90 -12.13 12.41
CA ALA A 43 -15.00 -12.52 13.48
C ALA A 43 -13.52 -12.53 13.04
N THR A 44 -13.23 -12.93 11.80
CA THR A 44 -11.88 -12.90 11.24
C THR A 44 -11.38 -11.46 11.08
N VAL A 45 -12.20 -10.56 10.55
CA VAL A 45 -11.84 -9.15 10.36
C VAL A 45 -11.69 -8.42 11.71
N ASP A 46 -12.60 -8.69 12.63
CA ASP A 46 -12.62 -8.17 13.99
C ASP A 46 -11.39 -8.61 14.81
N GLU A 47 -10.94 -9.85 14.64
CA GLU A 47 -9.68 -10.34 15.21
C GLU A 47 -8.46 -9.56 14.67
N MET A 48 -8.38 -9.36 13.36
CA MET A 48 -7.30 -8.58 12.72
C MET A 48 -7.33 -7.12 13.18
N LEU A 49 -8.52 -6.54 13.31
CA LEU A 49 -8.70 -5.15 13.77
C LEU A 49 -8.27 -5.01 15.23
N ARG A 50 -8.67 -5.92 16.12
CA ARG A 50 -8.20 -5.92 17.52
C ARG A 50 -6.68 -6.03 17.61
N ALA A 51 -6.06 -6.91 16.83
CA ALA A 51 -4.61 -7.05 16.78
C ALA A 51 -3.93 -5.73 16.38
N ALA A 52 -4.42 -5.07 15.32
CA ALA A 52 -3.90 -3.78 14.88
C ALA A 52 -4.02 -2.68 15.96
N PHE A 53 -5.15 -2.61 16.67
CA PHE A 53 -5.32 -1.67 17.79
C PHE A 53 -4.30 -1.94 18.92
N VAL A 54 -4.08 -3.21 19.25
CA VAL A 54 -3.09 -3.61 20.27
C VAL A 54 -1.68 -3.25 19.81
N ASP A 55 -1.33 -3.46 18.54
CA ASP A 55 0.01 -3.17 18.01
C ASP A 55 0.34 -1.68 18.04
N VAL A 56 -0.59 -0.85 17.53
CA VAL A 56 -0.43 0.61 17.54
C VAL A 56 -0.36 1.15 18.97
N ALA A 57 -1.26 0.71 19.85
CA ALA A 57 -1.26 1.15 21.25
C ALA A 57 -0.01 0.65 22.01
N HIS A 58 0.48 -0.53 21.69
CA HIS A 58 1.69 -1.09 22.28
C HIS A 58 2.94 -0.30 21.87
N ALA A 59 3.04 0.10 20.60
CA ALA A 59 4.13 0.92 20.08
C ALA A 59 4.20 2.31 20.72
N ALA A 60 3.05 2.88 21.14
CA ALA A 60 2.98 4.18 21.81
C ALA A 60 3.62 4.21 23.22
N TYR A 61 3.87 3.05 23.84
CA TYR A 61 4.41 2.97 25.21
C TYR A 61 5.65 2.06 25.33
N PRO A 62 6.75 2.36 24.60
CA PRO A 62 7.88 1.44 24.48
C PRO A 62 8.64 1.22 25.79
N GLN A 63 8.57 2.19 26.72
CA GLN A 63 9.32 2.18 27.99
C GLN A 63 8.55 1.56 29.17
N LEU A 64 7.29 1.16 29.00
CA LEU A 64 6.50 0.59 30.09
C LEU A 64 6.78 -0.90 30.28
N LEU A 65 6.84 -1.35 31.53
CA LEU A 65 6.79 -2.78 31.87
C LEU A 65 5.51 -3.42 31.30
N GLU A 66 5.62 -4.68 30.85
CA GLU A 66 4.56 -5.41 30.13
C GLU A 66 3.19 -5.34 30.84
N HIS A 67 3.12 -5.63 32.14
CA HIS A 67 1.87 -5.60 32.90
C HIS A 67 1.21 -4.21 32.96
N ARG A 68 2.02 -3.13 32.99
CA ARG A 68 1.52 -1.74 32.96
C ARG A 68 1.08 -1.37 31.56
N ARG A 69 1.81 -1.85 30.55
CA ARG A 69 1.51 -1.65 29.13
C ARG A 69 0.17 -2.29 28.74
N VAL A 70 -0.05 -3.55 29.11
CA VAL A 70 -1.33 -4.26 28.91
C VAL A 70 -2.51 -3.48 29.51
N SER A 71 -2.34 -2.93 30.71
CA SER A 71 -3.39 -2.15 31.38
C SER A 71 -3.67 -0.82 30.64
N ARG A 72 -2.63 -0.15 30.13
CA ARG A 72 -2.76 1.07 29.32
C ARG A 72 -3.40 0.81 27.96
N ILE A 73 -3.02 -0.27 27.28
CA ILE A 73 -3.62 -0.68 26.01
C ILE A 73 -5.12 -0.96 26.20
N SER A 74 -5.48 -1.71 27.24
CA SER A 74 -6.88 -2.00 27.53
C SER A 74 -7.70 -0.72 27.78
N ALA A 75 -7.16 0.24 28.54
CA ALA A 75 -7.82 1.52 28.78
C ALA A 75 -7.92 2.39 27.52
N ALA A 76 -6.91 2.40 26.66
CA ALA A 76 -6.88 3.22 25.44
C ALA A 76 -7.74 2.67 24.31
N THR A 77 -7.85 1.35 24.20
CA THR A 77 -8.54 0.67 23.08
C THR A 77 -9.93 0.15 23.43
N GLY A 78 -10.27 0.06 24.72
CA GLY A 78 -11.49 -0.60 25.20
C GLY A 78 -11.46 -2.14 25.09
N ILE A 79 -10.38 -2.74 24.56
CA ILE A 79 -10.22 -4.19 24.48
C ILE A 79 -9.96 -4.74 25.88
N ASN A 80 -10.63 -5.84 26.25
CA ASN A 80 -10.49 -6.41 27.58
C ASN A 80 -9.05 -6.90 27.83
N ARG A 81 -8.61 -6.84 29.09
CA ARG A 81 -7.23 -7.16 29.48
C ARG A 81 -6.80 -8.58 29.10
N ARG A 82 -7.69 -9.56 29.19
CA ARG A 82 -7.38 -10.96 28.84
C ARG A 82 -7.04 -11.08 27.35
N GLU A 83 -7.80 -10.38 26.52
CA GLU A 83 -7.64 -10.36 25.08
C GLU A 83 -6.40 -9.59 24.65
N VAL A 84 -6.13 -8.44 25.27
CA VAL A 84 -4.87 -7.70 25.06
C VAL A 84 -3.67 -8.59 25.36
N THR A 85 -3.66 -9.30 26.50
CA THR A 85 -2.57 -10.22 26.85
C THR A 85 -2.41 -11.32 25.78
N ARG A 86 -3.51 -11.93 25.32
CA ARG A 86 -3.47 -12.97 24.27
C ARG A 86 -2.86 -12.44 22.98
N LEU A 87 -3.28 -11.25 22.53
CA LEU A 87 -2.80 -10.64 21.29
C LEU A 87 -1.34 -10.19 21.38
N VAL A 88 -0.91 -9.65 22.53
CA VAL A 88 0.50 -9.31 22.79
C VAL A 88 1.40 -10.54 22.72
N GLU A 89 0.98 -11.67 23.31
CA GLU A 89 1.75 -12.91 23.22
C GLU A 89 1.75 -13.49 21.80
N ALA A 90 0.61 -13.47 21.10
CA ALA A 90 0.51 -13.91 19.70
C ALA A 90 1.42 -13.10 18.77
N ARG A 91 1.59 -11.80 19.02
CA ARG A 91 2.52 -10.93 18.27
C ARG A 91 3.97 -11.41 18.34
N LYS A 92 4.41 -11.96 19.48
CA LYS A 92 5.78 -12.48 19.63
C LYS A 92 6.06 -13.68 18.74
N THR A 93 5.03 -14.41 18.33
CA THR A 93 5.14 -15.61 17.48
C THR A 93 4.77 -15.35 16.03
N GLN A 94 4.31 -14.14 15.69
CA GLN A 94 4.01 -13.78 14.31
C GLN A 94 5.30 -13.40 13.58
N PRO A 95 5.60 -14.04 12.43
CA PRO A 95 6.68 -13.58 11.58
C PRO A 95 6.36 -12.18 11.04
N ALA A 96 7.39 -11.35 10.86
CA ALA A 96 7.25 -10.07 10.19
C ALA A 96 6.58 -10.24 8.81
N PRO A 97 5.78 -9.27 8.34
CA PRO A 97 5.16 -9.36 7.03
C PRO A 97 6.21 -9.63 5.96
N ALA A 98 6.00 -10.69 5.18
CA ALA A 98 6.96 -11.12 4.17
C ALA A 98 7.02 -10.10 3.03
N ARG A 99 8.23 -9.66 2.70
CA ARG A 99 8.53 -8.76 1.59
C ARG A 99 8.17 -9.42 0.26
N SER A 100 7.37 -8.76 -0.60
CA SER A 100 6.98 -9.31 -1.90
C SER A 100 8.02 -8.97 -2.97
N TYR A 101 9.07 -9.79 -3.07
CA TYR A 101 10.15 -9.56 -4.04
C TYR A 101 9.69 -9.41 -5.51
N PRO A 102 8.69 -10.17 -6.02
CA PRO A 102 8.15 -9.93 -7.36
C PRO A 102 7.52 -8.54 -7.52
N SER A 103 6.78 -8.06 -6.51
CA SER A 103 6.14 -6.74 -6.56
C SER A 103 7.17 -5.61 -6.56
N GLU A 104 8.27 -5.78 -5.83
CA GLU A 104 9.38 -4.82 -5.81
C GLU A 104 10.19 -4.84 -7.11
N ILE A 105 10.42 -6.01 -7.69
CA ILE A 105 11.04 -6.12 -9.03
C ILE A 105 10.16 -5.43 -10.06
N PHE A 106 8.85 -5.67 -10.02
CA PHE A 106 7.89 -5.00 -10.91
C PHE A 106 7.94 -3.49 -10.76
N ALA A 107 7.87 -2.98 -9.52
CA ALA A 107 7.94 -1.56 -9.23
C ALA A 107 9.25 -0.95 -9.75
N ARG A 108 10.40 -1.57 -9.43
CA ARG A 108 11.72 -1.09 -9.84
C ARG A 108 11.91 -1.15 -11.36
N TRP A 109 11.46 -2.20 -12.03
CA TRP A 109 11.50 -2.30 -13.49
C TRP A 109 10.59 -1.25 -14.14
N SER A 110 9.51 -0.86 -13.46
CA SER A 110 8.55 0.13 -13.95
C SER A 110 8.98 1.59 -13.73
N THR A 111 9.87 1.86 -12.78
CA THR A 111 10.16 3.24 -12.33
C THR A 111 11.64 3.58 -12.26
N HIS A 112 12.55 2.61 -12.37
CA HIS A 112 13.98 2.87 -12.23
C HIS A 112 14.64 3.06 -13.59
N SER A 113 15.38 4.15 -13.72
CA SER A 113 15.83 4.72 -14.98
C SER A 113 16.69 3.79 -15.85
N GLU A 114 17.48 2.94 -15.21
CA GLU A 114 18.30 1.92 -15.85
C GLU A 114 17.46 0.99 -16.73
N TYR A 115 16.23 0.69 -16.30
CA TYR A 115 15.32 -0.25 -16.96
C TYR A 115 14.26 0.43 -17.82
N LEU A 116 14.28 1.76 -17.96
CA LEU A 116 13.35 2.50 -18.82
C LEU A 116 14.01 2.97 -20.12
N ASP A 117 13.25 2.92 -21.23
CA ASP A 117 13.62 3.47 -22.53
C ASP A 117 13.51 5.00 -22.56
N HIS A 118 13.76 5.62 -23.72
CA HIS A 118 13.74 7.07 -23.86
C HIS A 118 12.34 7.68 -23.65
N ASP A 119 11.29 6.88 -23.91
CA ASP A 119 9.89 7.28 -23.76
C ASP A 119 9.36 6.98 -22.36
N GLY A 120 10.17 6.38 -21.47
CA GLY A 120 9.76 6.05 -20.12
C GLY A 120 9.17 4.71 -19.87
N ARG A 121 9.24 3.87 -20.89
CA ARG A 121 8.60 2.60 -20.85
C ARG A 121 9.60 1.55 -20.38
N PRO A 122 9.17 0.56 -19.60
CA PRO A 122 10.04 -0.54 -19.24
C PRO A 122 10.61 -1.21 -20.49
N LYS A 123 11.94 -1.29 -20.55
CA LYS A 123 12.67 -1.98 -21.61
C LYS A 123 12.39 -3.47 -21.52
N ALA A 124 12.38 -4.13 -22.67
CA ALA A 124 12.71 -5.55 -22.71
C ALA A 124 14.16 -5.73 -22.26
N LEU A 125 14.41 -6.65 -21.35
CA LEU A 125 15.72 -6.92 -20.78
C LEU A 125 16.21 -8.28 -21.26
N PRO A 126 17.51 -8.45 -21.59
CA PRO A 126 18.10 -9.78 -21.63
C PRO A 126 17.82 -10.52 -20.32
N ARG A 127 17.45 -11.79 -20.39
CA ARG A 127 17.17 -12.59 -19.19
C ARG A 127 18.40 -12.71 -18.28
N LEU A 128 19.57 -12.86 -18.89
CA LEU A 128 20.87 -13.03 -18.22
C LEU A 128 21.90 -12.00 -18.73
N GLY A 129 22.97 -11.80 -17.97
CA GLY A 129 24.13 -11.03 -18.40
C GLY A 129 24.28 -9.69 -17.68
N THR A 130 25.12 -8.82 -18.24
CA THR A 130 25.45 -7.52 -17.63
C THR A 130 24.26 -6.57 -17.60
N ALA A 131 24.29 -5.64 -16.66
CA ALA A 131 23.23 -4.64 -16.53
C ALA A 131 23.14 -3.76 -17.81
N PRO A 132 21.92 -3.39 -18.25
CA PRO A 132 20.62 -3.78 -17.68
C PRO A 132 20.19 -5.18 -18.15
N SER A 133 19.97 -6.10 -17.21
CA SER A 133 19.45 -7.45 -17.44
C SER A 133 18.45 -7.80 -16.34
N PHE A 134 17.57 -8.79 -16.60
CA PHE A 134 16.66 -9.26 -15.56
C PHE A 134 17.42 -9.87 -14.36
N GLU A 135 18.51 -10.59 -14.63
CA GLU A 135 19.39 -11.13 -13.60
C GLU A 135 19.93 -10.06 -12.65
N THR A 136 20.44 -8.95 -13.20
CA THR A 136 20.97 -7.85 -12.39
C THR A 136 19.87 -7.09 -11.64
N LEU A 137 18.68 -6.93 -12.25
CA LEU A 137 17.50 -6.37 -11.60
C LEU A 137 17.04 -7.22 -10.41
N ALA A 138 16.88 -8.53 -10.59
CA ALA A 138 16.45 -9.44 -9.53
C ALA A 138 17.44 -9.42 -8.35
N GLN A 139 18.74 -9.47 -8.65
CA GLN A 139 19.82 -9.41 -7.66
C GLN A 139 19.91 -8.06 -6.92
N SER A 140 19.39 -6.99 -7.52
CA SER A 140 19.32 -5.67 -6.90
C SER A 140 18.21 -5.54 -5.86
N VAL A 141 17.21 -6.44 -5.91
CA VAL A 141 16.06 -6.48 -4.99
C VAL A 141 16.28 -7.51 -3.89
N THR A 142 16.79 -8.70 -4.22
CA THR A 142 17.06 -9.75 -3.24
C THR A 142 18.22 -10.65 -3.64
N ARG A 143 18.92 -11.19 -2.65
CA ARG A 143 19.94 -12.24 -2.81
C ARG A 143 19.46 -13.61 -2.34
N ASP A 144 18.26 -13.69 -1.77
CA ASP A 144 17.71 -14.89 -1.14
C ASP A 144 16.93 -15.79 -2.12
N MET A 145 16.57 -15.25 -3.29
CA MET A 145 15.85 -15.98 -4.34
C MET A 145 16.61 -15.92 -5.65
N HIS A 146 16.64 -17.06 -6.36
CA HIS A 146 17.30 -17.15 -7.65
C HIS A 146 16.52 -16.33 -8.71
N PRO A 147 17.20 -15.54 -9.59
CA PRO A 147 16.53 -14.76 -10.63
C PRO A 147 15.57 -15.57 -11.48
N ARG A 148 15.95 -16.79 -11.87
CA ARG A 148 15.04 -17.71 -12.58
C ARG A 148 13.70 -17.91 -11.87
N SER A 149 13.70 -18.18 -10.57
CA SER A 149 12.47 -18.40 -9.80
C SER A 149 11.63 -17.12 -9.71
N LEU A 150 12.28 -15.96 -9.62
CA LEU A 150 11.59 -14.66 -9.64
C LEU A 150 10.97 -14.36 -11.01
N LEU A 151 11.66 -14.72 -12.10
CA LEU A 151 11.13 -14.59 -13.46
C LEU A 151 9.95 -15.53 -13.71
N GLU A 152 10.09 -16.81 -13.34
CA GLU A 152 9.01 -17.79 -13.41
C GLU A 152 7.79 -17.30 -12.63
N GLU A 153 8.01 -16.68 -11.46
CA GLU A 153 6.94 -16.08 -10.67
C GLU A 153 6.31 -14.85 -11.35
N LEU A 154 7.10 -13.95 -11.96
CA LEU A 154 6.62 -12.78 -12.72
C LEU A 154 5.86 -13.16 -14.01
N ILE A 155 6.25 -14.25 -14.66
CA ILE A 155 5.52 -14.83 -15.81
C ILE A 155 4.24 -15.49 -15.34
N ARG A 156 4.31 -16.29 -14.26
CA ARG A 156 3.12 -16.85 -13.61
C ARG A 156 2.18 -15.74 -13.13
N LEU A 157 2.69 -14.55 -12.79
CA LEU A 157 1.95 -13.33 -12.42
C LEU A 157 1.25 -12.65 -13.60
N GLY A 158 1.60 -13.02 -14.84
CA GLY A 158 1.19 -12.25 -16.02
C GLY A 158 1.74 -10.83 -16.03
N THR A 159 2.72 -10.52 -15.18
CA THR A 159 3.38 -9.20 -15.10
C THR A 159 4.59 -9.12 -15.99
N ALA A 160 5.16 -10.25 -16.40
CA ALA A 160 6.23 -10.33 -17.37
C ALA A 160 5.96 -11.43 -18.40
N GLU A 161 6.57 -11.30 -19.55
CA GLU A 161 6.60 -12.30 -20.61
C GLU A 161 8.06 -12.57 -20.97
N HIS A 162 8.35 -13.79 -21.43
CA HIS A 162 9.68 -14.19 -21.90
C HIS A 162 9.57 -14.61 -23.36
N ASP A 163 10.30 -13.91 -24.22
CA ASP A 163 10.54 -14.33 -25.60
C ASP A 163 11.76 -15.27 -25.62
N GLU A 164 11.49 -16.56 -25.74
CA GLU A 164 12.52 -17.60 -25.80
C GLU A 164 13.41 -17.50 -27.05
N THR A 165 12.92 -16.88 -28.13
CA THR A 165 13.68 -16.75 -29.39
C THR A 165 14.81 -15.75 -29.25
N THR A 166 14.56 -14.66 -28.53
CA THR A 166 15.54 -13.58 -28.29
C THR A 166 16.19 -13.67 -26.91
N ASP A 167 15.74 -14.59 -26.07
CA ASP A 167 16.06 -14.69 -24.63
C ASP A 167 15.88 -13.36 -23.87
N THR A 168 14.83 -12.62 -24.21
CA THR A 168 14.47 -11.34 -23.59
C THR A 168 13.17 -11.40 -22.83
N VAL A 169 13.08 -10.65 -21.74
CA VAL A 169 11.90 -10.56 -20.90
C VAL A 169 11.34 -9.14 -20.92
N ALA A 170 10.03 -8.99 -20.92
CA ALA A 170 9.37 -7.69 -20.96
C ALA A 170 8.23 -7.65 -19.94
N LEU A 171 7.99 -6.48 -19.35
CA LEU A 171 6.80 -6.26 -18.51
C LEU A 171 5.53 -6.22 -19.38
N ASN A 172 4.49 -6.91 -18.93
CA ASN A 172 3.18 -6.84 -19.55
C ASN A 172 2.43 -5.58 -19.07
N ARG A 173 2.24 -4.60 -19.96
CA ARG A 173 1.56 -3.33 -19.63
C ARG A 173 0.07 -3.45 -19.32
N ALA A 174 -0.59 -4.53 -19.76
CA ALA A 174 -1.98 -4.79 -19.40
C ALA A 174 -2.13 -5.30 -17.96
N ALA A 175 -1.02 -5.60 -17.27
CA ALA A 175 -0.99 -6.06 -15.89
C ALA A 175 -1.32 -4.98 -14.84
N PHE A 176 -1.73 -3.77 -15.26
CA PHE A 176 -2.31 -2.75 -14.37
C PHE A 176 -3.49 -3.29 -13.54
N VAL A 177 -4.10 -4.40 -13.99
CA VAL A 177 -5.01 -5.23 -13.23
C VAL A 177 -4.55 -6.68 -13.41
N PRO A 178 -4.02 -7.37 -12.38
CA PRO A 178 -3.68 -8.78 -12.48
C PRO A 178 -4.94 -9.58 -12.86
N LYS A 179 -5.01 -10.08 -14.09
CA LYS A 179 -6.08 -10.98 -14.52
C LYS A 179 -5.66 -12.40 -14.18
N GLY A 180 -6.41 -13.06 -13.31
CA GLY A 180 -6.32 -14.52 -13.11
C GLY A 180 -5.51 -15.00 -11.91
N ASP A 181 -4.91 -14.11 -11.10
CA ASP A 181 -4.32 -14.49 -9.81
C ASP A 181 -4.82 -13.59 -8.67
N GLU A 182 -5.93 -14.02 -8.08
CA GLU A 182 -6.65 -13.33 -7.02
C GLU A 182 -5.79 -13.03 -5.78
N ALA A 183 -4.97 -13.99 -5.35
CA ALA A 183 -4.13 -13.82 -4.16
C ALA A 183 -3.10 -12.70 -4.35
N ARG A 184 -2.53 -12.59 -5.55
CA ARG A 184 -1.58 -11.52 -5.89
C ARG A 184 -2.26 -10.18 -6.14
N MET A 185 -3.47 -10.16 -6.70
CA MET A 185 -4.26 -8.94 -6.81
C MET A 185 -4.60 -8.35 -5.43
N VAL A 186 -4.96 -9.22 -4.48
CA VAL A 186 -5.21 -8.83 -3.08
C VAL A 186 -3.91 -8.37 -2.41
N GLY A 187 -2.78 -9.04 -2.65
CA GLY A 187 -1.47 -8.65 -2.11
C GLY A 187 -0.99 -7.28 -2.61
N PHE A 188 -1.05 -7.03 -3.92
CA PHE A 188 -0.69 -5.74 -4.51
C PHE A 188 -1.60 -4.61 -4.03
N MET A 189 -2.91 -4.85 -3.99
CA MET A 189 -3.88 -3.91 -3.44
C MET A 189 -3.55 -3.58 -1.98
N GLY A 190 -3.21 -4.58 -1.16
CA GLY A 190 -2.83 -4.38 0.24
C GLY A 190 -1.58 -3.50 0.41
N ALA A 191 -0.55 -3.71 -0.40
CA ALA A 191 0.66 -2.89 -0.35
C ALA A 191 0.39 -1.45 -0.81
N ASN A 192 -0.22 -1.27 -1.98
CA ASN A 192 -0.46 0.05 -2.56
C ASN A 192 -1.44 0.88 -1.73
N LEU A 193 -2.61 0.32 -1.41
CA LEU A 193 -3.59 1.04 -0.57
C LEU A 193 -3.08 1.23 0.86
N GLY A 194 -2.29 0.29 1.38
CA GLY A 194 -1.67 0.41 2.70
C GLY A 194 -0.73 1.61 2.78
N ASP A 195 0.19 1.75 1.82
CA ASP A 195 1.13 2.87 1.77
C ASP A 195 0.40 4.21 1.58
N HIS A 196 -0.57 4.26 0.66
CA HIS A 196 -1.37 5.46 0.45
C HIS A 196 -2.18 5.85 1.71
N PHE A 197 -2.79 4.86 2.39
CA PHE A 197 -3.55 5.13 3.61
C PHE A 197 -2.65 5.57 4.76
N ASN A 198 -1.44 5.00 4.91
CA ASN A 198 -0.47 5.46 5.90
C ASN A 198 -0.07 6.93 5.66
N ALA A 199 0.18 7.32 4.40
CA ALA A 199 0.48 8.70 4.06
C ALA A 199 -0.70 9.65 4.41
N ALA A 200 -1.94 9.24 4.13
CA ALA A 200 -3.13 10.00 4.51
C ALA A 200 -3.30 10.10 6.04
N VAL A 201 -2.98 9.03 6.79
CA VAL A 201 -3.00 9.03 8.26
C VAL A 201 -1.94 9.98 8.82
N ASP A 202 -0.71 9.95 8.30
CA ASP A 202 0.35 10.89 8.68
C ASP A 202 -0.08 12.34 8.45
N ASN A 203 -0.75 12.63 7.33
CA ASN A 203 -1.29 13.98 7.04
C ASN A 203 -2.35 14.43 8.06
N VAL A 204 -3.11 13.50 8.63
CA VAL A 204 -4.12 13.81 9.66
C VAL A 204 -3.49 13.93 11.05
N LEU A 205 -2.48 13.12 11.37
CA LEU A 205 -1.91 13.00 12.72
C LEU A 205 -0.68 13.87 12.96
N ALA A 206 0.12 14.16 11.93
CA ALA A 206 1.37 14.89 12.03
C ALA A 206 1.23 16.32 11.47
N VAL A 207 1.89 17.28 12.12
CA VAL A 207 1.98 18.67 11.66
C VAL A 207 3.40 18.90 11.13
N GLY A 208 3.52 19.36 9.87
CA GLY A 208 4.81 19.75 9.28
C GLY A 208 5.51 18.68 8.43
N SER A 209 4.84 17.57 8.12
CA SER A 209 5.31 16.54 7.17
C SER A 209 4.17 16.03 6.30
N GLU A 210 3.52 16.95 5.58
CA GLU A 210 2.39 16.63 4.71
C GLU A 210 2.89 15.89 3.46
N HIS A 211 2.55 14.62 3.35
CA HIS A 211 2.69 13.86 2.12
C HIS A 211 1.81 14.47 1.03
N PHE A 212 2.30 14.45 -0.21
CA PHE A 212 1.52 14.91 -1.35
C PHE A 212 0.38 13.94 -1.67
N GLU A 213 -0.84 14.29 -1.27
CA GLU A 213 -2.07 13.54 -1.49
C GLU A 213 -3.11 14.48 -2.13
N GLN A 214 -3.62 14.13 -3.31
CA GLN A 214 -4.57 14.95 -4.06
C GLN A 214 -5.58 14.06 -4.80
N ALA A 215 -6.85 14.47 -4.75
CA ALA A 215 -7.92 13.89 -5.54
C ALA A 215 -8.57 14.97 -6.43
N ILE A 216 -8.87 14.61 -7.68
CA ILE A 216 -9.64 15.44 -8.61
C ILE A 216 -11.06 14.90 -8.64
N TYR A 217 -12.02 15.73 -8.25
CA TYR A 217 -13.45 15.42 -8.33
C TYR A 217 -14.06 16.10 -9.55
N ALA A 218 -14.69 15.30 -10.42
CA ALA A 218 -15.41 15.79 -11.59
C ALA A 218 -16.69 14.97 -11.80
N ASP A 219 -17.84 15.66 -11.81
CA ASP A 219 -19.13 15.07 -12.15
C ASP A 219 -19.41 15.15 -13.65
N GLY A 220 -20.26 14.26 -14.16
CA GLY A 220 -20.78 14.36 -15.54
C GLY A 220 -19.78 13.99 -16.65
N LEU A 221 -18.76 13.18 -16.35
CA LEU A 221 -17.82 12.70 -17.36
C LEU A 221 -18.52 11.77 -18.37
N SER A 222 -18.53 12.17 -19.64
CA SER A 222 -18.96 11.30 -20.74
C SER A 222 -17.93 10.19 -21.01
N ASP A 223 -18.32 9.11 -21.69
CA ASP A 223 -17.37 8.07 -22.11
C ASP A 223 -16.22 8.63 -22.96
N GLN A 224 -16.50 9.65 -23.77
CA GLN A 224 -15.49 10.35 -24.57
C GLN A 224 -14.50 11.13 -23.67
N SER A 225 -15.01 11.84 -22.67
CA SER A 225 -14.18 12.58 -21.70
C SER A 225 -13.35 11.62 -20.85
N LEU A 226 -13.89 10.45 -20.47
CA LEU A 226 -13.13 9.40 -19.78
C LEU A 226 -12.01 8.83 -20.65
N ALA A 227 -12.26 8.62 -21.94
CA ALA A 227 -11.23 8.17 -22.88
C ALA A 227 -10.08 9.20 -23.00
N GLN A 228 -10.43 10.48 -23.13
CA GLN A 228 -9.45 11.58 -23.16
C GLN A 228 -8.68 11.71 -21.84
N LEU A 229 -9.36 11.62 -20.70
CA LEU A 229 -8.72 11.66 -19.39
C LEU A 229 -7.74 10.50 -19.20
N ARG A 230 -8.11 9.28 -19.63
CA ARG A 230 -7.21 8.12 -19.61
C ARG A 230 -5.95 8.36 -20.42
N GLU A 231 -6.10 8.93 -21.62
CA GLU A 231 -4.96 9.27 -22.48
C GLU A 231 -4.06 10.32 -21.80
N LEU A 232 -4.64 11.41 -21.29
CA LEU A 232 -3.91 12.46 -20.57
C LEU A 232 -3.18 11.95 -19.33
N VAL A 233 -3.86 11.20 -18.46
CA VAL A 233 -3.25 10.62 -17.25
C VAL A 233 -2.11 9.69 -17.62
N THR A 234 -2.29 8.86 -18.65
CA THR A 234 -1.23 7.96 -19.13
C THR A 234 -0.02 8.73 -19.65
N GLN A 235 -0.24 9.80 -20.43
CA GLN A 235 0.84 10.65 -20.95
C GLN A 235 1.58 11.37 -19.82
N HIS A 236 0.86 11.99 -18.87
CA HIS A 236 1.48 12.69 -17.74
C HIS A 236 2.20 11.73 -16.79
N TRP A 237 1.64 10.55 -16.53
CA TRP A 237 2.29 9.53 -15.73
C TRP A 237 3.62 9.08 -16.36
N GLN A 238 3.63 8.83 -17.67
CA GLN A 238 4.87 8.52 -18.40
C GLN A 238 5.88 9.67 -18.30
N ALA A 239 5.46 10.92 -18.54
CA ALA A 239 6.33 12.08 -18.44
C ALA A 239 6.94 12.24 -17.03
N MET A 240 6.13 12.11 -15.99
CA MET A 240 6.58 12.21 -14.60
C MET A 240 7.57 11.09 -14.25
N THR A 241 7.29 9.86 -14.67
CA THR A 241 8.20 8.72 -14.46
C THR A 241 9.55 8.98 -15.15
N ASN A 242 9.54 9.63 -16.31
CA ASN A 242 10.75 9.96 -17.08
C ASN A 242 11.60 11.01 -16.40
N ASP A 243 10.94 12.06 -15.91
CA ASP A 243 11.61 13.11 -15.16
C ASP A 243 12.25 12.56 -13.89
N TRP A 244 11.51 11.72 -13.15
CA TRP A 244 12.02 11.07 -11.95
C TRP A 244 13.22 10.16 -12.27
N CYS A 245 13.11 9.37 -13.33
CA CYS A 245 14.21 8.56 -13.84
C CYS A 245 15.43 9.37 -14.29
N ARG A 246 15.23 10.56 -14.85
CA ARG A 246 16.34 11.44 -15.24
C ARG A 246 17.02 12.02 -14.00
N ALA A 247 16.24 12.39 -12.98
CA ALA A 247 16.75 12.92 -11.72
C ALA A 247 17.52 11.87 -10.92
N SER A 248 17.04 10.61 -10.88
CA SER A 248 17.66 9.51 -10.13
C SER A 248 18.96 8.95 -10.74
N ARG A 249 19.42 9.47 -11.89
CA ARG A 249 20.71 9.12 -12.52
C ARG A 249 21.87 10.03 -12.11
N ARG A 250 21.61 11.12 -11.37
CA ARG A 250 22.62 12.05 -10.86
C ARG A 250 23.02 11.66 -9.44
#